data_AF-A0A7X7KUM1-F1
#
_entry.id   AF-A0A7X7KUM1-F1
#
_cell.length_a   1.000
_cell.length_b   1.000
_cell.length_c   1.000
_cell.angle_alpha   90.00
_cell.angle_beta   90.00
_cell.angle_gamma   90.00
#
_symmetry.space_group_name_H-M   'P 1'
#
loop_
_entity.id
_entity.type
_entity.pdbx_description
1 polymer ?
#
loop_
_entity_poly.entity_id
_entity_poly.type
_entity_poly.pdbx_seq_one_letter_code
_entity_poly.pdbx_strand_id
1 'polypeptide(L)'
;LFSGALRDYDKAVLIGETTYGKGSGTRTFRLNDGSALNVTIFNYYLPKGEMIEETGLAPQIETEPVSLEFRSTPVYRLTPEQDPSLKAALEYFAKLDSLRTP
;
A
#
# COMPACT_ATOMS: atom_id res chain seq x y z
N LEU A 1 -5.90 3.31 -0.56
CA LEU A 1 -7.21 3.32 -1.27
C LEU A 1 -7.37 2.15 -2.22
N PHE A 2 -6.63 2.09 -3.34
CA PHE A 2 -6.75 1.02 -4.33
C PHE A 2 -6.60 -0.39 -3.72
N SER A 3 -5.49 -0.64 -3.04
CA SER A 3 -5.22 -1.92 -2.36
C SER A 3 -6.29 -2.27 -1.33
N GLY A 4 -6.75 -1.27 -0.55
CA GLY A 4 -7.82 -1.45 0.45
C GLY A 4 -9.16 -1.81 -0.18
N ALA A 5 -9.52 -1.22 -1.32
CA ALA A 5 -10.73 -1.59 -2.05
C ALA A 5 -10.65 -3.04 -2.57
N LEU A 6 -9.51 -3.45 -3.15
CA LEU A 6 -9.32 -4.82 -3.61
C LEU A 6 -9.39 -5.83 -2.46
N ARG A 7 -8.79 -5.51 -1.32
CA ARG A 7 -8.89 -6.30 -0.09
C ARG A 7 -10.33 -6.43 0.38
N ASP A 8 -11.06 -5.31 0.44
CA ASP A 8 -12.43 -5.28 0.97
C ASP A 8 -13.42 -6.06 0.10
N TYR A 9 -13.21 -6.09 -1.21
CA TYR A 9 -14.00 -6.88 -2.15
C TYR A 9 -13.49 -8.31 -2.35
N ASP A 10 -12.55 -8.76 -1.51
CA ASP A 10 -11.93 -10.09 -1.58
C ASP A 10 -11.35 -10.41 -2.98
N LYS A 11 -10.81 -9.38 -3.64
CA LYS A 11 -10.20 -9.47 -4.98
C LYS A 11 -8.68 -9.57 -4.95
N ALA A 12 -8.05 -9.25 -3.83
CA ALA A 12 -6.61 -9.37 -3.66
C ALA A 12 -6.23 -9.67 -2.22
N VAL A 13 -5.08 -10.32 -2.06
CA VAL A 13 -4.35 -10.44 -0.79
C VAL A 13 -3.24 -9.40 -0.80
N LEU A 14 -3.11 -8.64 0.29
CA LEU A 14 -2.05 -7.66 0.44
C LEU A 14 -0.86 -8.31 1.13
N ILE A 15 0.31 -8.12 0.54
CA ILE A 15 1.59 -8.68 1.00
C ILE A 15 2.57 -7.52 1.07
N GLY A 16 3.27 -7.36 2.19
CA GLY A 16 4.30 -6.35 2.35
C GLY A 16 4.31 -5.70 3.73
N GLU A 17 4.50 -4.38 3.76
CA GLU A 17 4.49 -3.58 4.99
C GLU A 17 3.17 -2.78 5.12
N THR A 18 2.88 -2.32 6.35
CA THR A 18 1.76 -1.40 6.58
C THR A 18 1.98 -0.09 5.81
N THR A 19 0.98 0.33 5.04
CA THR A 19 1.09 1.57 4.25
C THR A 19 1.15 2.82 5.14
N TYR A 20 1.65 3.93 4.60
CA TYR A 20 1.82 5.18 5.35
C TYR A 20 0.55 5.76 6.01
N GLY A 21 -0.64 5.52 5.44
CA GLY A 21 -1.89 6.01 6.03
C GLY A 21 -2.25 7.45 5.67
N LYS A 22 -1.95 7.88 4.44
CA LYS A 22 -2.56 9.09 3.88
C LYS A 22 -3.90 8.74 3.26
N GLY A 23 -4.95 8.90 4.04
CA GLY A 23 -6.36 8.75 3.71
C GLY A 23 -7.11 10.06 3.53
N SER A 24 -6.44 11.22 3.47
CA SER A 24 -7.10 12.52 3.34
C SER A 24 -6.83 13.24 2.01
N GLY A 25 -7.80 14.03 1.57
CA GLY A 25 -7.71 14.86 0.36
C GLY A 25 -7.55 16.34 0.70
N THR A 26 -6.61 17.01 0.02
CA THR A 26 -6.33 18.43 0.25
C THR A 26 -6.72 19.30 -0.94
N ARG A 27 -7.03 20.56 -0.67
CA ARG A 27 -7.32 21.58 -1.68
C ARG A 27 -6.49 22.83 -1.39
N THR A 28 -5.86 23.34 -2.44
CA THR A 28 -5.08 24.58 -2.40
C THR A 28 -5.96 25.79 -2.71
N PHE A 29 -5.92 26.80 -1.84
CA PHE A 29 -6.56 28.09 -1.99
C PHE A 29 -5.47 29.14 -2.18
N ARG A 30 -5.44 29.81 -3.34
CA ARG A 30 -4.50 30.91 -3.59
C ARG A 30 -5.04 32.20 -2.98
N LEU A 31 -4.16 32.98 -2.36
CA LEU A 31 -4.48 34.27 -1.75
C LEU A 31 -4.05 35.43 -2.65
N ASN A 32 -4.61 36.61 -2.41
CA ASN A 32 -4.39 37.79 -3.26
C ASN A 32 -2.95 38.32 -3.22
N ASP A 33 -2.20 38.00 -2.17
CA ASP A 33 -0.79 38.37 -1.99
C ASP A 33 0.18 37.39 -2.68
N GLY A 34 -0.34 36.40 -3.41
CA GLY A 34 0.45 35.36 -4.08
C GLY A 34 0.80 34.16 -3.21
N SER A 35 0.45 34.17 -1.92
CA SER A 35 0.58 33.01 -1.04
C SER A 35 -0.52 31.97 -1.28
N ALA A 36 -0.45 30.83 -0.59
CA ALA A 36 -1.46 29.78 -0.70
C ALA A 36 -1.68 29.02 0.62
N LEU A 37 -2.92 28.61 0.85
CA LEU A 37 -3.34 27.74 1.94
C LEU A 37 -3.68 26.36 1.38
N ASN A 38 -3.07 25.29 1.92
CA ASN A 38 -3.44 23.92 1.58
C ASN A 38 -4.24 23.32 2.74
N VAL A 39 -5.50 22.98 2.50
CA VAL A 39 -6.44 22.55 3.55
C VAL A 39 -6.92 21.14 3.24
N THR A 40 -6.91 20.27 4.25
CA THR A 40 -7.60 18.98 4.17
C THR A 40 -9.11 19.20 4.19
N ILE A 41 -9.80 18.72 3.15
CA ILE A 41 -11.24 18.97 2.95
C ILE A 41 -12.10 17.71 3.05
N PHE A 42 -11.52 16.52 3.03
CA PHE A 42 -12.24 15.27 3.25
C PHE A 42 -11.29 14.12 3.62
N ASN A 43 -11.89 13.06 4.20
CA ASN A 43 -11.24 11.77 4.44
C ASN A 43 -11.86 10.71 3.53
N TYR A 44 -11.02 9.80 3.07
CA TYR A 44 -11.42 8.60 2.37
C TYR A 44 -11.72 7.49 3.36
N TYR A 45 -12.76 6.71 3.05
CA TYR A 45 -13.12 5.48 3.73
C TYR A 45 -13.06 4.33 2.74
N LEU A 46 -12.60 3.17 3.19
CA LEU A 46 -12.63 1.95 2.38
C LEU A 46 -14.08 1.44 2.24
N PRO A 47 -14.37 0.55 1.27
CA PRO A 47 -15.72 0.02 1.06
C PRO A 47 -16.39 -0.57 2.31
N LYS A 48 -15.63 -1.13 3.26
CA LYS A 48 -16.15 -1.63 4.55
C LYS A 48 -16.32 -0.54 5.62
N GLY A 49 -16.10 0.73 5.29
CA GLY A 49 -16.25 1.87 6.21
C GLY A 49 -15.03 2.17 7.07
N GLU A 50 -13.89 1.52 6.84
CA GLU A 50 -12.64 1.75 7.58
C GLU A 50 -11.99 3.08 7.16
N MET A 51 -11.58 3.91 8.13
CA MET A 51 -10.75 5.09 7.92
C MET A 51 -9.26 4.70 8.03
N ILE A 52 -8.45 5.14 7.07
CA ILE A 52 -7.02 4.78 6.97
C ILE A 52 -6.06 5.96 7.22
N GLU A 53 -6.59 7.14 7.58
CA GLU A 53 -5.77 8.31 7.92
C GLU A 53 -4.99 8.02 9.21
N GLU A 54 -3.69 8.33 9.22
CA GLU A 54 -2.72 8.11 10.31
C GLU A 54 -2.41 6.65 10.66
N THR A 55 -3.30 5.70 10.36
CA THR A 55 -3.13 4.28 10.71
C THR A 55 -2.49 3.47 9.60
N GLY A 56 -2.79 3.78 8.34
CA GLY A 56 -2.33 2.96 7.22
C GLY A 56 -3.28 1.83 6.87
N LEU A 57 -2.73 0.87 6.15
CA LEU A 57 -3.44 -0.32 5.70
C LEU A 57 -2.53 -1.50 5.97
N ALA A 58 -2.90 -2.32 6.96
CA ALA A 58 -2.16 -3.51 7.30
C ALA A 58 -2.33 -4.58 6.20
N PRO A 59 -1.23 -5.24 5.79
CA PRO A 59 -1.29 -6.36 4.86
C PRO A 59 -1.80 -7.62 5.56
N GLN A 60 -2.33 -8.58 4.79
CA GLN A 60 -2.67 -9.91 5.33
C GLN A 60 -1.44 -10.79 5.49
N ILE A 61 -0.37 -10.53 4.73
CA ILE A 61 0.93 -11.18 4.86
C ILE A 61 1.98 -10.09 5.07
N GLU A 62 2.46 -9.95 6.30
CA GLU A 62 3.48 -8.96 6.64
C GLU A 62 4.87 -9.46 6.23
N THR A 63 5.72 -8.54 5.78
CA THR A 63 7.12 -8.82 5.42
C THR A 63 8.06 -7.80 6.03
N GLU A 64 9.32 -8.18 6.17
CA GLU A 64 10.39 -7.24 6.52
C GLU A 64 10.53 -6.15 5.45
N PRO A 65 10.97 -4.93 5.85
CA PRO A 65 11.30 -3.87 4.91
C PRO A 65 12.45 -4.27 3.99
N VAL A 66 12.44 -3.69 2.78
CA VAL A 66 13.60 -3.71 1.89
C VAL A 66 14.81 -3.11 2.64
N SER A 67 15.95 -3.80 2.55
CA SER A 67 17.21 -3.35 3.15
C SER A 67 17.53 -1.91 2.76
N LEU A 68 18.12 -1.15 3.69
CA LEU A 68 18.59 0.22 3.46
C LEU A 68 19.51 0.32 2.24
N GLU A 69 20.28 -0.72 1.95
CA GLU A 69 21.16 -0.81 0.78
C GLU A 69 20.39 -0.68 -0.54
N PHE A 70 19.17 -1.21 -0.61
CA PHE A 70 18.37 -1.28 -1.83
C PHE A 70 17.20 -0.28 -1.85
N ARG A 71 17.01 0.54 -0.80
CA ARG A 71 15.89 1.50 -0.72
C ARG A 71 15.85 2.54 -1.83
N SER A 72 17.01 2.92 -2.36
CA SER A 72 17.12 3.87 -3.47
C SER A 72 17.09 3.19 -4.84
N THR A 73 17.08 1.86 -4.88
CA THR A 73 17.00 1.10 -6.12
C THR A 73 15.56 1.14 -6.64
N PRO A 74 15.34 1.46 -7.93
CA PRO A 74 14.00 1.41 -8.50
C PRO A 74 13.39 0.02 -8.40
N VAL A 75 12.14 -0.06 -7.96
CA VAL A 75 11.43 -1.33 -7.64
C VAL A 75 11.56 -2.37 -8.74
N TYR A 76 11.45 -1.98 -10.02
CA TYR A 76 11.55 -2.89 -11.17
C TYR A 76 12.94 -3.51 -11.40
N ARG A 77 13.96 -3.12 -10.63
CA ARG A 77 15.31 -3.68 -10.67
C ARG A 77 15.62 -4.61 -9.49
N LEU A 78 14.74 -4.69 -8.50
CA LEU A 78 14.94 -5.56 -7.34
C LEU A 78 14.72 -7.01 -7.74
N THR A 79 15.59 -7.90 -7.28
CA THR A 79 15.37 -9.35 -7.37
C THR A 79 14.56 -9.84 -6.16
N PRO A 80 13.95 -11.04 -6.21
CA PRO A 80 13.26 -11.62 -5.05
C PRO A 80 14.14 -11.70 -3.80
N GLU A 81 15.46 -11.86 -3.94
CA GLU A 81 16.39 -11.91 -2.82
C GLU A 81 16.57 -10.54 -2.15
N GLN A 82 16.34 -9.46 -2.89
CA GLN A 82 16.50 -8.08 -2.44
C GLN A 82 15.17 -7.46 -1.96
N ASP A 83 14.04 -8.04 -2.37
CA ASP A 83 12.69 -7.58 -2.04
C ASP A 83 11.91 -8.68 -1.30
N PRO A 84 11.82 -8.60 0.04
CA PRO A 84 11.06 -9.55 0.86
C PRO A 84 9.58 -9.66 0.46
N SER A 85 8.95 -8.56 0.04
CA SER A 85 7.55 -8.53 -0.41
C SER A 85 7.38 -9.29 -1.72
N LEU A 86 8.29 -9.12 -2.68
CA LEU A 86 8.29 -9.87 -3.94
C LEU A 86 8.51 -11.37 -3.70
N LYS A 87 9.47 -11.74 -2.85
CA LYS A 87 9.71 -13.15 -2.48
C LYS A 87 8.47 -13.78 -1.84
N ALA A 88 7.88 -13.10 -0.86
CA ALA A 88 6.68 -13.59 -0.19
C ALA A 88 5.50 -13.76 -1.17
N ALA A 89 5.35 -12.86 -2.14
CA ALA A 89 4.33 -12.98 -3.17
C ALA A 89 4.55 -14.21 -4.07
N LEU A 90 5.79 -14.47 -4.51
CA LEU A 90 6.11 -15.66 -5.32
C LEU A 90 5.84 -16.96 -4.54
N GLU A 91 6.25 -17.02 -3.27
CA GLU A 91 5.98 -18.16 -2.40
C GLU A 91 4.47 -18.36 -2.17
N TYR A 92 3.71 -17.27 -2.03
CA TYR A 92 2.26 -17.31 -1.91
C TYR A 92 1.61 -17.92 -3.15
N PHE A 93 2.00 -17.49 -4.35
CA PHE A 93 1.48 -18.05 -5.59
C PHE A 93 1.89 -19.52 -5.78
N ALA A 94 3.13 -19.89 -5.49
CA ALA A 94 3.59 -21.29 -5.56
C ALA A 94 2.76 -22.21 -4.66
N LYS A 95 2.38 -21.76 -3.46
CA LYS A 95 1.47 -22.49 -2.55
C LYS A 95 0.04 -22.58 -3.11
N LEU A 96 -0.46 -21.55 -3.76
CA LEU A 96 -1.78 -21.59 -4.38
C LEU A 96 -1.82 -22.57 -5.56
N ASP A 97 -0.77 -22.62 -6.37
CA ASP A 97 -0.71 -23.51 -7.53
C ASP A 97 -0.63 -24.99 -7.11
N SER A 98 0.10 -25.30 -6.02
CA SER A 98 0.13 -26.66 -5.49
C SER A 98 -1.24 -27.12 -4.96
N LEU A 99 -2.04 -26.22 -4.41
CA LEU A 99 -3.42 -26.50 -3.97
C LEU A 99 -4.43 -26.64 -5.12
N ARG A 100 -4.08 -26.14 -6.32
CA ARG A 100 -4.92 -26.21 -7.53
C ARG A 100 -4.60 -27.39 -8.42
N THR A 101 -3.53 -28.13 -8.12
CA THR A 101 -3.15 -29.33 -8.88
C THR A 101 -3.93 -30.51 -8.31
N PRO A 102 -4.74 -31.23 -9.13
CA PRO A 102 -5.54 -32.38 -8.67
C PRO A 102 -4.69 -33.59 -8.28
#